data_AF-A0A915YCZ9-F1
#
_entry.id   AF-A0A915YCZ9-F1
#
_cell.length_a   1.000
_cell.length_b   1.000
_cell.length_c   1.000
_cell.angle_alpha   90.00
_cell.angle_beta   90.00
_cell.angle_gamma   90.00
#
_symmetry.space_group_name_H-M   'P 1'
#
loop_
_entity.id
_entity.type
_entity.pdbx_description
1 polymer ?
#
loop_
_entity_poly.entity_id
_entity_poly.type
_entity_poly.pdbx_seq_one_letter_code
_entity_poly.pdbx_strand_id
1 'polypeptide(L)'
;MNAKKTILRLLAPVATGAILLVACNNSSNSIEQTQVALPEENVNAEQLAVQPPIPGIDVPFKSYAVPVDKGMLIETETGTTIEIPANAFVDKDGNPIEGNVDIKFREFHDAKDIIASGIPMHNPETGEYMETAGMFEIKGAQAGKEVFVRGDKDIHVNLASFNEGDNFNFYHLGPKDCRWEDKGTAKSKPNTKKQARIAELDRQLPTRPIQARKRSNVENFVFDLDINYSMFPELKTFKGVVWEYAGEGDNPQKNDWIFTSDWDGIDLKKSETGYFELVLSNSEKSFKTLVRPVLSDENYEEALAQFSATKMEEYNKVKKAQQEERKRLGMQADLVRSFAVQGFGTYNWDIWHRRGRTRCAAKAQFDELAGVDKDVNKISFFLVMGGERSVVRYSPSTLNKFSFDANDENILLAILPEGKVAVFSALDFKNLDLDKIVRSKTALIEMATSTIQISSLDDLDQVIDQALLT
;
A
#
# COMPACT_ATOMS: atom_id res chain seq x y z
N MET A 1 40.43 -16.18 51.92
CA MET A 1 40.37 -15.57 53.27
C MET A 1 38.93 -15.61 53.76
N ASN A 2 38.75 -16.24 54.93
CA ASN A 2 37.58 -16.30 55.82
C ASN A 2 36.74 -15.02 55.88
N ALA A 3 35.49 -14.99 56.33
CA ALA A 3 34.42 -15.96 56.57
C ALA A 3 33.24 -15.13 57.13
N LYS A 4 32.04 -15.60 56.84
CA LYS A 4 30.71 -15.30 57.40
C LYS A 4 30.65 -14.72 58.84
N LYS A 5 29.66 -13.84 59.06
CA LYS A 5 28.78 -13.74 60.25
C LYS A 5 27.41 -13.29 59.71
N THR A 6 26.28 -14.01 59.68
CA THR A 6 25.51 -14.88 60.60
C THR A 6 24.83 -14.15 61.78
N ILE A 7 23.50 -14.33 61.85
CA ILE A 7 22.56 -14.29 63.01
C ILE A 7 22.09 -12.86 63.42
N LEU A 8 20.80 -12.53 63.66
CA LEU A 8 19.77 -13.22 64.45
C LEU A 8 18.34 -12.81 64.02
N ARG A 9 17.43 -13.79 63.90
CA ARG A 9 15.96 -13.61 63.95
C ARG A 9 15.52 -13.64 65.41
N LEU A 10 14.59 -12.77 65.80
CA LEU A 10 13.76 -12.94 66.99
C LEU A 10 12.30 -12.62 66.63
N LEU A 11 11.42 -13.53 67.07
CA LEU A 11 9.99 -13.60 66.83
C LEU A 11 9.19 -12.88 67.93
N ALA A 12 8.09 -12.24 67.49
CA ALA A 12 6.78 -12.12 68.15
C ALA A 12 6.64 -11.19 69.39
N PRO A 13 5.41 -10.84 69.84
CA PRO A 13 4.11 -10.71 69.14
C PRO A 13 3.35 -9.38 69.47
N VAL A 14 2.31 -9.12 68.68
CA VAL A 14 0.98 -8.55 69.01
C VAL A 14 0.86 -7.57 70.18
N ALA A 15 0.46 -6.33 69.89
CA ALA A 15 -0.49 -5.60 70.72
C ALA A 15 -1.31 -4.62 69.88
N THR A 16 -2.61 -4.92 69.83
CA THR A 16 -3.76 -4.06 69.52
C THR A 16 -3.64 -2.63 70.06
N GLY A 17 -4.08 -1.66 69.27
CA GLY A 17 -4.32 -0.30 69.76
C GLY A 17 -4.76 0.65 68.65
N ALA A 18 -6.05 0.61 68.30
CA ALA A 18 -6.68 1.70 67.57
C ALA A 18 -6.84 2.89 68.52
N ILE A 19 -6.23 4.04 68.19
CA ILE A 19 -6.66 5.35 68.68
C ILE A 19 -6.72 6.28 67.48
N LEU A 20 -7.96 6.63 67.14
CA LEU A 20 -8.35 7.80 66.35
C LEU A 20 -8.25 9.03 67.27
N LEU A 21 -7.60 10.11 66.80
CA LEU A 21 -8.21 11.45 66.64
C LEU A 21 -7.17 12.58 66.48
N VAL A 22 -7.37 13.33 65.39
CA VAL A 22 -7.30 14.80 65.26
C VAL A 22 -5.94 15.46 65.03
N ALA A 23 -5.74 15.78 63.75
CA ALA A 23 -5.39 17.07 63.16
C ALA A 23 -4.52 18.07 63.95
N CYS A 24 -3.38 18.39 63.34
CA CYS A 24 -2.90 19.77 63.24
C CYS A 24 -2.45 20.00 61.79
N ASN A 25 -3.11 20.96 61.14
CA ASN A 25 -2.60 21.63 59.93
C ASN A 25 -1.24 22.24 60.25
N ASN A 26 -0.23 21.96 59.44
CA ASN A 26 0.77 22.97 59.11
C ASN A 26 1.29 22.77 57.70
N SER A 27 1.13 23.85 56.94
CA SER A 27 1.47 24.03 55.55
C SER A 27 2.97 23.82 55.31
N SER A 28 3.32 22.93 54.40
CA SER A 28 4.60 23.00 53.69
C SER A 28 4.39 22.46 52.28
N ASN A 29 4.47 23.35 51.31
CA ASN A 29 4.40 23.01 49.88
C ASN A 29 5.51 22.02 49.53
N SER A 30 5.13 20.83 49.09
CA SER A 30 5.92 20.03 48.17
C SER A 30 4.98 19.57 47.05
N ILE A 31 5.33 19.93 45.82
CA ILE A 31 4.59 19.54 44.62
C ILE A 31 5.01 18.10 44.34
N GLU A 32 4.28 17.13 44.89
CA GLU A 32 4.25 15.79 44.34
C GLU A 32 3.33 15.81 43.11
N GLN A 33 3.86 15.37 41.97
CA GLN A 33 3.07 15.11 40.77
C GLN A 33 2.13 13.93 41.06
N THR A 34 0.92 14.23 41.53
CA THR A 34 -0.17 13.26 41.57
C THR A 34 -0.51 12.90 40.12
N GLN A 35 -0.07 11.73 39.65
CA GLN A 35 -0.71 11.09 38.51
C GLN A 35 -2.19 10.91 38.89
N VAL A 36 -3.06 11.65 38.22
CA VAL A 36 -4.50 11.44 38.29
C VAL A 36 -4.76 10.10 37.62
N ALA A 37 -4.84 9.04 38.41
CA ALA A 37 -5.47 7.80 37.98
C ALA A 37 -6.94 8.12 37.69
N LEU A 38 -7.28 8.21 36.40
CA LEU A 38 -8.66 8.29 35.97
C LEU A 38 -9.35 7.00 36.41
N PRO A 39 -10.59 7.08 36.96
CA PRO A 39 -11.33 5.88 37.31
C PRO A 39 -11.55 5.03 36.05
N GLU A 40 -11.27 3.74 36.11
CA GLU A 40 -11.73 2.77 35.12
C GLU A 40 -13.26 2.70 35.20
N GLU A 41 -13.95 3.57 34.48
CA GLU A 41 -15.35 3.34 34.14
C GLU A 41 -15.39 2.16 33.17
N ASN A 42 -16.19 1.14 33.46
CA ASN A 42 -16.38 0.00 32.57
C ASN A 42 -17.00 0.47 31.25
N VAL A 43 -16.18 0.65 30.21
CA VAL A 43 -16.67 0.69 28.83
C VAL A 43 -17.48 -0.57 28.58
N ASN A 44 -18.69 -0.42 28.07
CA ASN A 44 -19.42 -1.57 27.53
C ASN A 44 -18.63 -2.10 26.32
N ALA A 45 -18.10 -3.33 26.42
CA ALA A 45 -17.35 -3.99 25.36
C ALA A 45 -18.11 -4.03 24.02
N GLU A 46 -19.44 -3.91 24.04
CA GLU A 46 -20.27 -3.79 22.83
C GLU A 46 -19.95 -2.54 21.98
N GLN A 47 -19.42 -1.45 22.55
CA GLN A 47 -19.09 -0.23 21.78
C GLN A 47 -17.78 -0.33 20.99
N LEU A 48 -16.83 -1.15 21.44
CA LEU A 48 -15.55 -1.36 20.76
C LEU A 48 -15.56 -2.62 19.87
N ALA A 49 -16.60 -3.46 19.95
CA ALA A 49 -16.68 -4.67 19.17
C ALA A 49 -16.53 -4.40 17.66
N VAL A 50 -15.72 -5.22 16.99
CA VAL A 50 -15.64 -5.23 15.52
C VAL A 50 -17.01 -5.57 14.96
N GLN A 51 -17.64 -4.60 14.32
CA GLN A 51 -19.01 -4.71 13.83
C GLN A 51 -19.10 -4.09 12.44
N PRO A 52 -18.96 -4.89 11.37
CA PRO A 52 -19.20 -4.44 10.01
C PRO A 52 -20.58 -3.78 9.90
N PRO A 53 -20.69 -2.56 9.34
CA PRO A 53 -21.95 -1.83 9.31
C PRO A 53 -22.94 -2.42 8.29
N ILE A 54 -22.45 -3.17 7.30
CA ILE A 54 -23.26 -3.80 6.26
C ILE A 54 -22.89 -5.29 6.15
N PRO A 55 -23.81 -6.22 6.47
CA PRO A 55 -23.54 -7.64 6.36
C PRO A 55 -23.14 -8.06 4.93
N GLY A 56 -22.04 -8.81 4.82
CA GLY A 56 -21.56 -9.36 3.55
C GLY A 56 -20.67 -8.43 2.73
N ILE A 57 -20.48 -7.19 3.15
CA ILE A 57 -19.55 -6.24 2.52
C ILE A 57 -18.34 -6.05 3.44
N ASP A 58 -17.19 -6.53 3.00
CA ASP A 58 -15.92 -6.44 3.74
C ASP A 58 -14.75 -6.63 2.76
N VAL A 59 -13.54 -6.30 3.19
CA VAL A 59 -12.31 -6.55 2.44
C VAL A 59 -12.06 -8.06 2.37
N PRO A 60 -11.97 -8.65 1.16
CA PRO A 60 -11.84 -10.10 1.03
C PRO A 60 -10.46 -10.59 1.45
N PHE A 61 -10.41 -11.75 2.10
CA PHE A 61 -9.16 -12.45 2.37
C PHE A 61 -8.55 -13.05 1.10
N LYS A 62 -7.25 -12.87 0.93
CA LYS A 62 -6.43 -13.69 0.02
C LYS A 62 -5.87 -14.87 0.81
N SER A 63 -5.95 -16.07 0.23
CA SER A 63 -5.55 -17.32 0.88
C SER A 63 -4.28 -17.87 0.23
N TYR A 64 -3.34 -18.34 1.04
CA TYR A 64 -2.03 -18.84 0.62
C TYR A 64 -1.73 -20.18 1.30
N ALA A 65 -1.46 -21.22 0.51
CA ALA A 65 -1.06 -22.51 1.04
C ALA A 65 0.45 -22.52 1.33
N VAL A 66 0.82 -22.41 2.60
CA VAL A 66 2.21 -22.31 3.07
C VAL A 66 2.73 -23.70 3.47
N PRO A 67 3.77 -24.23 2.80
CA PRO A 67 4.42 -25.47 3.21
C PRO A 67 5.20 -25.27 4.51
N VAL A 68 4.84 -26.02 5.56
CA VAL A 68 5.40 -25.81 6.90
C VAL A 68 6.90 -26.07 6.96
N ASP A 69 7.38 -27.08 6.22
CA ASP A 69 8.79 -27.49 6.21
C ASP A 69 9.73 -26.46 5.55
N LYS A 70 9.20 -25.61 4.67
CA LYS A 70 9.96 -24.60 3.91
C LYS A 70 9.68 -23.17 4.32
N GLY A 71 8.48 -22.90 4.85
CA GLY A 71 7.97 -21.53 4.97
C GLY A 71 7.61 -20.95 3.60
N MET A 72 7.36 -19.64 3.56
CA MET A 72 7.00 -18.93 2.33
C MET A 72 7.22 -17.42 2.46
N LEU A 73 7.66 -16.79 1.38
CA LEU A 73 7.58 -15.34 1.20
C LEU A 73 6.35 -15.02 0.34
N ILE A 74 5.38 -14.34 0.93
CA ILE A 74 4.18 -13.86 0.23
C ILE A 74 4.42 -12.41 -0.17
N GLU A 75 3.98 -12.02 -1.37
CA GLU A 75 3.99 -10.64 -1.85
C GLU A 75 2.58 -10.27 -2.34
N THR A 76 2.06 -9.14 -1.86
CA THR A 76 0.72 -8.65 -2.21
C THR A 76 0.77 -7.63 -3.36
N GLU A 77 -0.41 -7.27 -3.88
CA GLU A 77 -0.54 -6.26 -4.95
C GLU A 77 -0.12 -4.85 -4.50
N THR A 78 -0.25 -4.53 -3.21
CA THR A 78 0.21 -3.28 -2.59
C THR A 78 1.71 -3.26 -2.31
N GLY A 79 2.40 -4.38 -2.53
CA GLY A 79 3.84 -4.52 -2.28
C GLY A 79 4.17 -4.91 -0.85
N THR A 80 3.18 -5.26 -0.02
CA THR A 80 3.41 -5.89 1.28
C THR A 80 4.11 -7.21 1.09
N THR A 81 5.06 -7.50 1.97
CA THR A 81 5.71 -8.82 2.02
C THR A 81 5.53 -9.45 3.38
N ILE A 82 5.23 -10.75 3.39
CA ILE A 82 5.02 -11.55 4.60
C ILE A 82 5.99 -12.73 4.52
N GLU A 83 7.01 -12.73 5.36
CA GLU A 83 7.99 -13.79 5.44
C GLU A 83 7.64 -14.72 6.61
N ILE A 84 7.22 -15.93 6.25
CA ILE A 84 6.86 -16.98 7.18
C ILE A 84 8.01 -17.99 7.20
N PRO A 85 8.70 -18.18 8.33
CA PRO A 85 9.81 -19.12 8.40
C PRO A 85 9.33 -20.57 8.40
N ALA A 86 10.23 -21.49 8.07
CA ALA A 86 9.98 -22.92 8.23
C ALA A 86 9.69 -23.29 9.69
N ASN A 87 8.77 -24.24 9.88
CA ASN A 87 8.31 -24.78 11.16
C ASN A 87 7.80 -23.69 12.12
N ALA A 88 7.08 -22.71 11.57
CA ALA A 88 6.52 -21.58 12.32
C ALA A 88 5.23 -21.89 13.07
N PHE A 89 4.59 -23.04 12.82
CA PHE A 89 3.23 -23.31 13.29
C PHE A 89 3.12 -24.51 14.22
N VAL A 90 2.20 -24.38 15.18
CA VAL A 90 1.81 -25.43 16.13
C VAL A 90 0.28 -25.51 16.23
N ASP A 91 -0.23 -26.65 16.71
CA ASP A 91 -1.65 -26.80 17.02
C ASP A 91 -2.01 -26.14 18.37
N LYS A 92 -3.28 -26.23 18.76
CA LYS A 92 -3.78 -25.69 20.04
C LYS A 92 -3.11 -26.29 21.28
N ASP A 93 -2.50 -27.46 21.16
CA ASP A 93 -1.84 -28.19 22.24
C ASP A 93 -0.31 -27.96 22.20
N GLY A 94 0.19 -27.16 21.26
CA GLY A 94 1.60 -26.81 21.09
C GLY A 94 2.40 -27.83 20.27
N ASN A 95 1.75 -28.82 19.64
CA ASN A 95 2.45 -29.81 18.84
C ASN A 95 2.84 -29.24 17.47
N PRO A 96 4.03 -29.58 16.93
CA PRO A 96 4.40 -29.22 15.58
C PRO A 96 3.39 -29.72 14.54
N ILE A 97 3.16 -28.89 13.52
CA ILE A 97 2.29 -29.23 12.39
C ILE A 97 3.15 -29.57 11.17
N GLU A 98 2.65 -30.46 10.31
CA GLU A 98 3.27 -30.82 9.03
C GLU A 98 2.35 -30.51 7.84
N GLY A 99 2.88 -30.57 6.62
CA GLY A 99 2.11 -30.34 5.40
C GLY A 99 1.93 -28.85 5.10
N ASN A 100 0.73 -28.45 4.67
CA ASN A 100 0.42 -27.07 4.32
C ASN A 100 -0.52 -26.43 5.36
N VAL A 101 -0.27 -25.16 5.66
CA VAL A 101 -1.18 -24.29 6.44
C VAL A 101 -1.80 -23.27 5.48
N ASP A 102 -3.12 -23.08 5.57
CA ASP A 102 -3.85 -22.02 4.88
C ASP A 102 -3.69 -20.71 5.65
N ILE A 103 -2.94 -19.78 5.06
CA ILE A 103 -2.73 -18.43 5.59
C ILE A 103 -3.65 -17.48 4.85
N LYS A 104 -4.51 -16.78 5.59
CA LYS A 104 -5.40 -15.76 5.05
C LYS A 104 -4.90 -14.40 5.45
N PHE A 105 -4.81 -13.49 4.48
CA PHE A 105 -4.32 -12.14 4.68
C PHE A 105 -5.21 -11.12 3.96
N ARG A 106 -5.45 -9.97 4.60
CA ARG A 106 -6.09 -8.80 4.02
C ARG A 106 -5.53 -7.52 4.64
N GLU A 107 -5.67 -6.42 3.91
CA GLU A 107 -5.09 -5.12 4.23
C GLU A 107 -6.20 -4.07 4.21
N PHE A 108 -6.03 -3.03 5.03
CA PHE A 108 -6.95 -1.90 5.11
C PHE A 108 -6.10 -0.63 5.08
N HIS A 109 -6.30 0.21 4.07
CA HIS A 109 -5.44 1.38 3.83
C HIS A 109 -6.18 2.71 3.86
N ASP A 110 -7.50 2.70 3.71
CA ASP A 110 -8.31 3.90 3.58
C ASP A 110 -9.65 3.81 4.33
N ALA A 111 -10.47 4.84 4.18
CA ALA A 111 -11.73 4.97 4.91
C ALA A 111 -12.75 3.88 4.54
N LYS A 112 -12.87 3.48 3.26
CA LYS A 112 -13.82 2.43 2.86
C LYS A 112 -13.46 1.11 3.50
N ASP A 113 -12.18 0.76 3.54
CA ASP A 113 -11.67 -0.49 4.10
C ASP A 113 -11.97 -0.53 5.61
N ILE A 114 -11.66 0.57 6.31
CA ILE A 114 -11.90 0.70 7.76
C ILE A 114 -13.39 0.62 8.07
N ILE A 115 -14.22 1.39 7.37
CA ILE A 115 -15.68 1.41 7.60
C ILE A 115 -16.26 0.02 7.36
N ALA A 116 -15.96 -0.62 6.25
CA ALA A 116 -16.50 -1.93 5.91
C ALA A 116 -16.06 -3.01 6.90
N SER A 117 -14.82 -2.97 7.38
CA SER A 117 -14.31 -3.91 8.38
C SER A 117 -15.00 -3.79 9.75
N GLY A 118 -15.51 -2.59 10.07
CA GLY A 118 -16.08 -2.27 11.37
C GLY A 118 -15.05 -2.26 12.52
N ILE A 119 -13.75 -2.26 12.21
CA ILE A 119 -12.67 -2.22 13.20
C ILE A 119 -12.65 -0.83 13.87
N PRO A 120 -12.59 -0.75 15.22
CA PRO A 120 -12.59 0.54 15.91
C PRO A 120 -11.26 1.29 15.72
N MET A 121 -11.31 2.50 15.17
CA MET A 121 -10.15 3.39 15.01
C MET A 121 -10.19 4.59 15.98
N HIS A 122 -10.93 4.46 17.08
CA HIS A 122 -11.09 5.51 18.08
C HIS A 122 -11.34 4.94 19.47
N ASN A 123 -11.05 5.75 20.49
CA ASN A 123 -11.42 5.48 21.87
C ASN A 123 -12.68 6.31 22.22
N PRO A 124 -13.84 5.69 22.45
CA PRO A 124 -15.11 6.39 22.72
C PRO A 124 -15.13 7.09 24.09
N GLU A 125 -14.22 6.75 25.01
CA GLU A 125 -14.13 7.33 26.34
C GLU A 125 -13.31 8.62 26.33
N THR A 126 -12.08 8.52 25.78
CA THR A 126 -11.14 9.63 25.76
C THR A 126 -11.42 10.59 24.61
N GLY A 127 -12.12 10.12 23.57
CA GLY A 127 -12.24 10.84 22.31
C GLY A 127 -10.90 10.91 21.59
N GLU A 128 -10.02 9.93 21.76
CA GLU A 128 -8.83 9.78 20.91
C GLU A 128 -9.21 9.05 19.62
N TYR A 129 -8.47 9.31 18.54
CA TYR A 129 -8.68 8.69 17.23
C TYR A 129 -7.35 8.34 16.58
N MET A 130 -7.36 7.41 15.63
CA MET A 130 -6.17 6.92 14.96
C MET A 130 -6.07 7.47 13.54
N GLU A 131 -4.96 8.13 13.21
CA GLU A 131 -4.51 8.35 11.82
C GLU A 131 -3.82 7.07 11.35
N THR A 132 -4.26 6.51 10.21
CA THR A 132 -3.71 5.24 9.73
C THR A 132 -2.58 5.38 8.72
N ALA A 133 -1.54 4.56 8.89
CA ALA A 133 -0.53 4.27 7.87
C ALA A 133 -0.63 2.84 7.32
N GLY A 134 -1.68 2.10 7.69
CA GLY A 134 -2.02 0.78 7.19
C GLY A 134 -2.34 -0.20 8.33
N MET A 135 -3.38 -1.00 8.11
CA MET A 135 -3.80 -2.09 8.99
C MET A 135 -3.85 -3.39 8.19
N PHE A 136 -3.66 -4.52 8.85
CA PHE A 136 -3.82 -5.84 8.24
C PHE A 136 -4.42 -6.84 9.22
N GLU A 137 -4.99 -7.89 8.66
CA GLU A 137 -5.44 -9.05 9.42
C GLU A 137 -4.85 -10.32 8.81
N ILE A 138 -4.24 -11.14 9.67
CA ILE A 138 -3.62 -12.42 9.30
C ILE A 138 -4.21 -13.55 10.12
N LYS A 139 -4.63 -14.63 9.46
CA LYS A 139 -5.20 -15.85 10.07
C LYS A 139 -4.49 -17.08 9.54
N GLY A 140 -4.42 -18.12 10.36
CA GLY A 140 -3.89 -19.43 9.96
C GLY A 140 -4.82 -20.56 10.35
N ALA A 141 -5.04 -21.49 9.42
CA ALA A 141 -5.76 -22.72 9.69
C ALA A 141 -5.18 -23.91 8.91
N GLN A 142 -5.36 -25.11 9.44
CA GLN A 142 -5.11 -26.36 8.71
C GLN A 142 -6.33 -27.26 8.83
N ALA A 143 -6.85 -27.72 7.68
CA ALA A 143 -8.03 -28.59 7.62
C ALA A 143 -9.23 -28.05 8.44
N GLY A 144 -9.44 -26.73 8.42
CA GLY A 144 -10.52 -26.05 9.14
C GLY A 144 -10.27 -25.85 10.65
N LYS A 145 -9.12 -26.26 11.18
CA LYS A 145 -8.72 -26.01 12.57
C LYS A 145 -7.72 -24.87 12.64
N GLU A 146 -7.87 -23.99 13.63
CA GLU A 146 -6.91 -22.93 13.89
C GLU A 146 -5.53 -23.50 14.21
N VAL A 147 -4.51 -22.78 13.75
CA VAL A 147 -3.11 -23.02 14.09
C VAL A 147 -2.53 -21.78 14.74
N PHE A 148 -1.41 -21.93 15.44
CA PHE A 148 -0.78 -20.85 16.20
C PHE A 148 0.67 -20.69 15.75
N VAL A 149 1.16 -19.46 15.82
CA VAL A 149 2.60 -19.20 15.62
C VAL A 149 3.35 -19.74 16.84
N ARG A 150 4.43 -20.47 16.58
CA ARG A 150 5.28 -21.05 17.62
C ARG A 150 6.00 -19.94 18.37
N GLY A 151 6.05 -19.99 19.70
CA GLY A 151 6.55 -18.88 20.53
C GLY A 151 8.03 -18.49 20.36
N ASP A 152 8.83 -19.29 19.66
CA ASP A 152 10.23 -19.01 19.28
C ASP A 152 10.37 -18.60 17.80
N LYS A 153 9.26 -18.27 17.14
CA LYS A 153 9.18 -17.92 15.72
C LYS A 153 8.39 -16.64 15.54
N ASP A 154 8.83 -15.84 14.58
CA ASP A 154 8.15 -14.62 14.19
C ASP A 154 7.81 -14.66 12.70
N ILE A 155 6.62 -14.16 12.35
CA ILE A 155 6.25 -13.84 10.97
C ILE A 155 6.68 -12.39 10.74
N HIS A 156 7.52 -12.14 9.74
CA HIS A 156 7.97 -10.78 9.43
C HIS A 156 7.05 -10.17 8.38
N VAL A 157 6.34 -9.10 8.74
CA VAL A 157 5.45 -8.36 7.85
C VAL A 157 6.08 -7.03 7.52
N ASN A 158 6.37 -6.79 6.25
CA ASN A 158 6.71 -5.46 5.73
C ASN A 158 5.47 -4.91 5.04
N LEU A 159 4.62 -4.22 5.81
CA LEU A 159 3.35 -3.68 5.34
C LEU A 159 3.58 -2.48 4.42
N ALA A 160 2.92 -2.46 3.27
CA ALA A 160 2.82 -1.33 2.36
C ALA A 160 2.23 -0.13 3.09
N SER A 161 2.87 1.02 3.00
CA SER A 161 2.42 2.24 3.67
C SER A 161 2.35 3.40 2.69
N PHE A 162 1.14 3.95 2.55
CA PHE A 162 0.85 5.10 1.69
C PHE A 162 0.94 6.44 2.45
N ASN A 163 1.37 6.41 3.71
CA ASN A 163 1.49 7.59 4.55
C ASN A 163 2.95 7.81 4.96
N GLU A 164 3.41 9.05 4.80
CA GLU A 164 4.76 9.47 5.15
C GLU A 164 4.91 9.71 6.66
N GLY A 165 6.13 9.78 7.17
CA GLY A 165 6.41 10.07 8.58
C GLY A 165 6.86 8.86 9.40
N ASP A 166 7.53 9.14 10.53
CA ASP A 166 8.25 8.17 11.35
C ASP A 166 7.66 7.99 12.76
N ASN A 167 6.57 8.69 13.08
CA ASN A 167 5.94 8.72 14.40
C ASN A 167 4.76 7.75 14.56
N PHE A 168 4.59 6.80 13.63
CA PHE A 168 3.58 5.76 13.72
C PHE A 168 4.02 4.68 14.72
N ASN A 169 3.10 4.27 15.58
CA ASN A 169 3.29 3.12 16.45
C ASN A 169 2.59 1.91 15.86
N PHE A 170 3.08 0.74 16.21
CA PHE A 170 2.50 -0.54 15.86
C PHE A 170 1.55 -0.97 16.99
N TYR A 171 0.32 -1.36 16.65
CA TYR A 171 -0.60 -1.90 17.64
C TYR A 171 -1.14 -3.27 17.25
N HIS A 172 -1.59 -4.00 18.26
CA HIS A 172 -2.31 -5.26 18.13
C HIS A 172 -3.70 -5.11 18.74
N LEU A 173 -4.74 -5.49 18.00
CA LEU A 173 -6.11 -5.44 18.49
C LEU A 173 -6.40 -6.63 19.41
N GLY A 174 -6.82 -6.34 20.64
CA GLY A 174 -7.24 -7.35 21.59
C GLY A 174 -8.44 -8.15 21.08
N PRO A 175 -8.39 -9.49 21.04
CA PRO A 175 -9.42 -10.32 20.39
C PRO A 175 -10.76 -10.38 21.15
N LYS A 176 -10.82 -9.85 22.38
CA LYS A 176 -12.03 -9.88 23.24
C LYS A 176 -12.56 -8.49 23.57
N ASP A 177 -11.68 -7.59 23.97
CA ASP A 177 -12.01 -6.23 24.39
C ASP A 177 -11.92 -5.21 23.23
N CYS A 178 -11.35 -5.61 22.09
CA CYS A 178 -11.14 -4.78 20.91
C CYS A 178 -10.40 -3.47 21.25
N ARG A 179 -9.45 -3.56 22.19
CA ARG A 179 -8.55 -2.46 22.55
C ARG A 179 -7.22 -2.62 21.85
N TRP A 180 -6.64 -1.51 21.42
CA TRP A 180 -5.32 -1.49 20.78
C TRP A 180 -4.22 -1.51 21.83
N GLU A 181 -3.38 -2.53 21.78
CA GLU A 181 -2.17 -2.66 22.60
C GLU A 181 -0.97 -2.10 21.82
N ASP A 182 -0.29 -1.08 22.36
CA ASP A 182 0.93 -0.52 21.77
C ASP A 182 2.10 -1.51 21.87
N LYS A 183 2.72 -1.79 20.73
CA LYS A 183 3.83 -2.74 20.57
C LYS A 183 5.15 -2.04 20.19
N GLY A 184 5.19 -0.71 20.22
CA GLY A 184 6.35 0.12 19.93
C GLY A 184 6.27 0.82 18.58
N THR A 185 7.39 1.38 18.13
CA THR A 185 7.48 2.15 16.88
C THR A 185 8.69 1.73 16.06
N ALA A 186 8.62 1.95 14.74
CA ALA A 186 9.73 1.81 13.84
C ALA A 186 9.61 2.80 12.68
N LYS A 187 10.76 3.22 12.15
CA LYS A 187 10.81 4.09 10.98
C LYS A 187 10.34 3.35 9.74
N SER A 188 9.67 4.08 8.87
CA SER A 188 9.35 3.60 7.53
C SER A 188 10.65 3.39 6.72
N LYS A 189 10.60 2.49 5.74
CA LYS A 189 11.71 2.23 4.81
C LYS A 189 11.21 2.33 3.38
N PRO A 190 12.06 2.75 2.42
CA PRO A 190 11.70 2.68 1.01
C PRO A 190 11.39 1.24 0.57
N ASN A 191 10.40 1.09 -0.31
CA ASN A 191 10.11 -0.16 -0.98
C ASN A 191 11.18 -0.46 -2.05
N THR A 192 12.32 -1.00 -1.60
CA THR A 192 13.48 -1.28 -2.45
C THR A 192 13.19 -2.29 -3.55
N LYS A 193 12.26 -3.23 -3.33
CA LYS A 193 11.80 -4.17 -4.36
C LYS A 193 11.11 -3.45 -5.52
N LYS A 194 10.18 -2.55 -5.22
CA LYS A 194 9.52 -1.69 -6.22
C LYS A 194 10.55 -0.87 -7.00
N GLN A 195 11.45 -0.18 -6.29
CA GLN A 195 12.50 0.65 -6.91
C GLN A 195 13.42 -0.16 -7.83
N ALA A 196 13.91 -1.31 -7.36
CA ALA A 196 14.76 -2.20 -8.16
C ALA A 196 14.03 -2.71 -9.40
N ARG A 197 12.73 -3.02 -9.30
CA ARG A 197 11.93 -3.46 -10.43
C ARG A 197 11.72 -2.35 -11.45
N ILE A 198 11.44 -1.12 -11.02
CA ILE A 198 11.33 0.06 -11.90
C ILE A 198 12.66 0.28 -12.64
N ALA A 199 13.78 0.27 -11.92
CA ALA A 199 15.11 0.44 -12.52
C ALA A 199 15.43 -0.67 -13.53
N GLU A 200 14.98 -1.91 -13.30
CA GLU A 200 15.08 -2.99 -14.28
C GLU A 200 14.28 -2.71 -15.54
N LEU A 201 13.03 -2.23 -15.42
CA LEU A 201 12.22 -1.88 -16.58
C LEU A 201 12.82 -0.72 -17.37
N ASP A 202 13.43 0.25 -16.70
CA ASP A 202 14.14 1.37 -17.34
C ASP A 202 15.36 0.87 -18.14
N ARG A 203 16.13 -0.08 -17.59
CA ARG A 203 17.25 -0.72 -18.32
C ARG A 203 16.80 -1.54 -19.52
N GLN A 204 15.59 -2.10 -19.47
CA GLN A 204 15.02 -2.94 -20.52
C GLN A 204 14.24 -2.14 -21.59
N LEU A 205 14.26 -0.81 -21.58
CA LEU A 205 13.55 0.00 -22.57
C LEU A 205 13.98 -0.38 -23.99
N PRO A 206 13.12 -1.03 -24.79
CA PRO A 206 13.52 -1.45 -26.12
C PRO A 206 13.69 -0.22 -27.01
N THR A 207 14.77 -0.16 -27.78
CA THR A 207 14.92 0.87 -28.81
C THR A 207 13.85 0.68 -29.86
N ARG A 208 13.11 1.75 -30.20
CA ARG A 208 12.11 1.69 -31.28
C ARG A 208 12.79 1.17 -32.56
N PRO A 209 12.26 0.09 -33.19
CA PRO A 209 12.79 -0.40 -34.45
C PRO A 209 12.84 0.70 -35.50
N ILE A 210 13.94 0.78 -36.25
CA ILE A 210 14.08 1.74 -37.35
C ILE A 210 13.17 1.29 -38.49
N GLN A 211 12.30 2.19 -38.96
CA GLN A 211 11.51 1.93 -40.17
C GLN A 211 12.42 2.10 -41.40
N ALA A 212 12.70 1.01 -42.11
CA ALA A 212 13.39 1.07 -43.40
C ALA A 212 12.51 1.82 -44.41
N ARG A 213 13.12 2.72 -45.20
CA ARG A 213 12.42 3.52 -46.22
C ARG A 213 12.66 2.97 -47.62
N LYS A 214 11.82 3.38 -48.57
CA LYS A 214 11.92 2.98 -49.97
C LYS A 214 13.15 3.63 -50.56
N ARG A 215 13.89 2.89 -51.40
CA ARG A 215 15.07 3.43 -52.09
C ARG A 215 14.66 4.73 -52.80
N SER A 216 15.38 5.82 -52.53
CA SER A 216 15.00 7.14 -53.08
C SER A 216 15.36 7.27 -54.56
N ASN A 217 16.41 6.57 -55.01
CA ASN A 217 16.82 6.50 -56.41
C ASN A 217 17.37 5.09 -56.71
N VAL A 218 16.86 4.42 -57.74
CA VAL A 218 17.27 3.06 -58.13
C VAL A 218 18.75 2.98 -58.52
N GLU A 219 19.35 4.11 -58.92
CA GLU A 219 20.75 4.23 -59.33
C GLU A 219 21.76 4.26 -58.16
N ASN A 220 21.30 4.48 -56.93
CA ASN A 220 22.21 4.53 -55.78
C ASN A 220 22.73 3.13 -55.45
N PHE A 221 24.05 3.03 -55.29
CA PHE A 221 24.72 1.76 -55.00
C PHE A 221 24.26 1.20 -53.64
N VAL A 222 23.79 -0.04 -53.66
CA VAL A 222 23.41 -0.80 -52.47
C VAL A 222 24.30 -2.01 -52.31
N PHE A 223 24.53 -2.42 -51.06
CA PHE A 223 25.29 -3.61 -50.74
C PHE A 223 24.81 -4.26 -49.44
N ASP A 224 25.06 -5.55 -49.31
CA ASP A 224 24.78 -6.31 -48.08
C ASP A 224 26.08 -6.49 -47.28
N LEU A 225 25.94 -6.53 -45.95
CA LEU A 225 27.04 -6.83 -45.03
C LEU A 225 26.81 -8.21 -44.44
N ASP A 226 27.67 -9.17 -44.77
CA ASP A 226 27.66 -10.51 -44.17
C ASP A 226 28.25 -10.44 -42.76
N ILE A 227 27.41 -10.07 -41.79
CA ILE A 227 27.82 -9.83 -40.41
C ILE A 227 27.75 -11.12 -39.59
N ASN A 228 28.87 -11.48 -38.96
CA ASN A 228 28.87 -12.50 -37.91
C ASN A 228 28.25 -11.95 -36.62
N TYR A 229 26.94 -12.13 -36.47
CA TYR A 229 26.17 -11.67 -35.31
C TYR A 229 26.54 -12.32 -33.97
N SER A 230 27.39 -13.35 -33.97
CA SER A 230 27.96 -13.89 -32.73
C SER A 230 29.06 -12.99 -32.18
N MET A 231 29.79 -12.29 -33.07
CA MET A 231 30.84 -11.34 -32.69
C MET A 231 30.30 -9.91 -32.51
N PHE A 232 29.22 -9.54 -33.21
CA PHE A 232 28.57 -8.22 -33.15
C PHE A 232 27.07 -8.34 -32.84
N PRO A 233 26.70 -8.79 -31.63
CA PRO A 233 25.30 -9.05 -31.26
C PRO A 233 24.40 -7.81 -31.33
N GLU A 234 24.95 -6.61 -31.16
CA GLU A 234 24.27 -5.32 -31.29
C GLU A 234 23.75 -5.05 -32.71
N LEU A 235 24.37 -5.64 -33.73
CA LEU A 235 23.97 -5.46 -35.13
C LEU A 235 22.88 -6.43 -35.57
N LYS A 236 22.43 -7.35 -34.70
CA LYS A 236 21.30 -8.28 -34.99
C LYS A 236 20.02 -7.54 -35.36
N THR A 237 19.84 -6.30 -34.89
CA THR A 237 18.70 -5.45 -35.23
C THR A 237 18.65 -5.08 -36.73
N PHE A 238 19.79 -5.17 -37.43
CA PHE A 238 19.94 -4.87 -38.86
C PHE A 238 19.98 -6.13 -39.73
N LYS A 239 19.70 -7.32 -39.18
CA LYS A 239 19.69 -8.56 -39.97
C LYS A 239 18.64 -8.50 -41.09
N GLY A 240 19.08 -8.69 -42.33
CA GLY A 240 18.22 -8.65 -43.52
C GLY A 240 18.00 -7.25 -44.10
N VAL A 241 18.76 -6.25 -43.64
CA VAL A 241 18.76 -4.89 -44.18
C VAL A 241 19.94 -4.72 -45.13
N VAL A 242 19.71 -4.10 -46.30
CA VAL A 242 20.80 -3.72 -47.21
C VAL A 242 21.17 -2.25 -47.01
N TRP A 243 22.40 -1.88 -47.31
CA TRP A 243 22.95 -0.55 -47.07
C TRP A 243 23.05 0.25 -48.37
N GLU A 244 22.43 1.41 -48.42
CA GLU A 244 22.55 2.36 -49.53
C GLU A 244 23.65 3.37 -49.20
N TYR A 245 24.58 3.54 -50.14
CA TYR A 245 25.61 4.57 -50.05
C TYR A 245 24.98 5.97 -50.14
N ALA A 246 25.25 6.81 -49.13
CA ALA A 246 24.66 8.14 -49.00
C ALA A 246 25.37 9.23 -49.84
N GLY A 247 26.43 8.88 -50.57
CA GLY A 247 27.21 9.84 -51.37
C GLY A 247 28.37 10.50 -50.62
N GLU A 248 28.59 10.16 -49.35
CA GLU A 248 29.62 10.74 -48.48
C GLU A 248 30.56 9.67 -47.91
N GLY A 249 31.86 9.98 -47.85
CA GLY A 249 32.92 9.05 -47.44
C GLY A 249 33.48 8.24 -48.61
N ASP A 250 34.09 7.10 -48.29
CA ASP A 250 34.64 6.19 -49.30
C ASP A 250 33.51 5.54 -50.09
N ASN A 251 33.58 5.61 -51.42
CA ASN A 251 32.55 5.07 -52.30
C ASN A 251 32.71 3.54 -52.42
N PRO A 252 31.73 2.74 -51.98
CA PRO A 252 31.79 1.28 -52.05
C PRO A 252 31.93 0.73 -53.48
N GLN A 253 31.31 1.40 -54.47
CA GLN A 253 31.33 1.00 -55.88
C GLN A 253 32.69 1.17 -56.55
N LYS A 254 33.57 2.02 -55.99
CA LYS A 254 34.93 2.25 -56.52
C LYS A 254 36.00 1.45 -55.77
N ASN A 255 35.59 0.66 -54.78
CA ASN A 255 36.47 -0.03 -53.85
C ASN A 255 36.08 -1.51 -53.73
N ASP A 256 36.17 -2.28 -54.82
CA ASP A 256 35.76 -3.70 -54.85
C ASP A 256 36.45 -4.59 -53.80
N TRP A 257 37.62 -4.16 -53.31
CA TRP A 257 38.37 -4.83 -52.27
C TRP A 257 37.62 -4.91 -50.93
N ILE A 258 36.60 -4.08 -50.69
CA ILE A 258 35.81 -4.12 -49.45
C ILE A 258 34.94 -5.37 -49.33
N PHE A 259 34.55 -5.97 -50.46
CA PHE A 259 33.71 -7.18 -50.52
C PHE A 259 34.52 -8.48 -50.51
N THR A 260 35.85 -8.36 -50.62
CA THR A 260 36.79 -9.50 -50.65
C THR A 260 37.72 -9.53 -49.45
N SER A 261 37.68 -8.50 -48.60
CA SER A 261 38.47 -8.44 -47.37
C SER A 261 37.70 -9.06 -46.21
N ASP A 262 38.40 -9.83 -45.38
CA ASP A 262 37.91 -10.25 -44.07
C ASP A 262 38.08 -9.09 -43.08
N TRP A 263 37.00 -8.75 -42.38
CA TRP A 263 36.94 -7.62 -41.46
C TRP A 263 36.83 -8.10 -40.02
N ASP A 264 37.73 -7.63 -39.16
CA ASP A 264 37.75 -7.98 -37.73
C ASP A 264 36.90 -7.03 -36.88
N GLY A 265 36.59 -5.84 -37.40
CA GLY A 265 35.83 -4.80 -36.69
C GLY A 265 34.83 -4.10 -37.59
N ILE A 266 33.61 -3.95 -37.08
CA ILE A 266 32.54 -3.12 -37.65
C ILE A 266 32.05 -2.13 -36.59
N ASP A 267 32.07 -0.84 -36.91
CA ASP A 267 31.46 0.22 -36.11
C ASP A 267 30.39 0.91 -36.93
N LEU A 268 29.23 1.12 -36.32
CA LEU A 268 28.05 1.67 -36.98
C LEU A 268 27.43 2.77 -36.10
N LYS A 269 27.76 4.02 -36.39
CA LYS A 269 27.32 5.17 -35.59
C LYS A 269 26.17 5.90 -36.25
N LYS A 270 25.05 6.00 -35.53
CA LYS A 270 23.83 6.68 -36.01
C LYS A 270 23.99 8.20 -35.97
N SER A 271 23.65 8.88 -37.06
CA SER A 271 23.54 10.34 -37.13
C SER A 271 22.13 10.84 -36.74
N GLU A 272 22.00 12.12 -36.42
CA GLU A 272 20.70 12.78 -36.14
C GLU A 272 19.74 12.75 -37.34
N THR A 273 20.28 12.63 -38.56
CA THR A 273 19.52 12.62 -39.82
C THR A 273 19.06 11.23 -40.26
N GLY A 274 19.35 10.18 -39.48
CA GLY A 274 18.95 8.79 -39.78
C GLY A 274 19.90 8.03 -40.71
N TYR A 275 21.07 8.60 -41.02
CA TYR A 275 22.18 7.92 -41.67
C TYR A 275 23.07 7.23 -40.63
N PHE A 276 23.94 6.35 -41.10
CA PHE A 276 24.89 5.62 -40.29
C PHE A 276 26.29 5.78 -40.88
N GLU A 277 27.23 6.20 -40.05
CA GLU A 277 28.65 6.13 -40.38
C GLU A 277 29.11 4.69 -40.15
N LEU A 278 29.40 3.99 -41.25
CA LEU A 278 29.93 2.62 -41.26
C LEU A 278 31.44 2.67 -41.34
N VAL A 279 32.11 2.02 -40.39
CA VAL A 279 33.55 1.81 -40.40
C VAL A 279 33.82 0.31 -40.37
N LEU A 280 34.50 -0.20 -41.40
CA LEU A 280 35.04 -1.55 -41.44
C LEU A 280 36.55 -1.48 -41.24
N SER A 281 37.11 -2.34 -40.40
CA SER A 281 38.54 -2.33 -40.08
C SER A 281 39.09 -3.72 -39.82
N ASN A 282 40.36 -3.93 -40.20
CA ASN A 282 41.19 -5.07 -39.83
C ASN A 282 42.63 -4.59 -39.55
N SER A 283 43.60 -5.49 -39.37
CA SER A 283 44.98 -5.12 -39.06
C SER A 283 45.70 -4.31 -40.14
N GLU A 284 45.22 -4.31 -41.39
CA GLU A 284 45.91 -3.71 -42.55
C GLU A 284 45.12 -2.58 -43.22
N LYS A 285 43.79 -2.59 -43.12
CA LYS A 285 42.90 -1.73 -43.90
C LYS A 285 41.78 -1.15 -43.03
N SER A 286 41.28 0.00 -43.45
CA SER A 286 40.09 0.65 -42.90
C SER A 286 39.27 1.21 -44.06
N PHE A 287 37.95 1.09 -43.97
CA PHE A 287 36.99 1.64 -44.92
C PHE A 287 35.92 2.42 -44.17
N LYS A 288 35.68 3.68 -44.53
CA LYS A 288 34.74 4.55 -43.83
C LYS A 288 33.76 5.17 -44.82
N THR A 289 32.48 4.94 -44.62
CA THR A 289 31.43 5.42 -45.54
C THR A 289 30.17 5.84 -44.79
N LEU A 290 29.37 6.71 -45.38
CA LEU A 290 28.05 7.05 -44.88
C LEU A 290 26.99 6.22 -45.62
N VAL A 291 26.19 5.47 -44.88
CA VAL A 291 25.18 4.56 -45.40
C VAL A 291 23.82 4.79 -44.75
N ARG A 292 22.77 4.28 -45.37
CA ARG A 292 21.44 4.19 -44.77
C ARG A 292 20.78 2.84 -45.04
N PRO A 293 19.97 2.33 -44.11
CA PRO A 293 19.28 1.05 -44.28
C PRO A 293 18.15 1.16 -45.31
N VAL A 294 18.20 0.31 -46.35
CA VAL A 294 17.14 0.12 -47.36
C VAL A 294 16.80 -1.37 -47.52
N LEU A 295 15.78 -1.68 -48.32
CA LEU A 295 15.38 -3.05 -48.65
C LEU A 295 15.44 -3.24 -50.18
N SER A 296 15.69 -4.46 -50.67
CA SER A 296 15.86 -4.78 -52.09
C SER A 296 14.56 -4.67 -52.90
N ASP A 297 14.67 -4.29 -54.18
CA ASP A 297 13.53 -3.89 -55.04
C ASP A 297 12.55 -5.04 -55.40
N GLU A 298 12.97 -6.30 -55.45
CA GLU A 298 12.11 -7.39 -55.99
C GLU A 298 10.95 -7.81 -55.08
N ASN A 299 10.94 -7.48 -53.78
CA ASN A 299 9.85 -7.80 -52.84
C ASN A 299 9.72 -6.75 -51.72
N TYR A 300 10.05 -5.49 -52.03
CA TYR A 300 10.20 -4.39 -51.07
C TYR A 300 8.98 -4.20 -50.14
N GLU A 301 7.77 -4.13 -50.69
CA GLU A 301 6.56 -3.85 -49.90
C GLU A 301 6.21 -5.02 -48.96
N GLU A 302 6.35 -6.27 -49.41
CA GLU A 302 6.04 -7.47 -48.61
C GLU A 302 7.10 -7.73 -47.53
N ALA A 303 8.39 -7.60 -47.88
CA ALA A 303 9.49 -7.78 -46.93
C ALA A 303 9.54 -6.64 -45.90
N LEU A 304 9.26 -5.39 -46.29
CA LEU A 304 9.11 -4.27 -45.36
C LEU A 304 7.91 -4.49 -44.45
N ALA A 305 6.76 -4.87 -45.00
CA ALA A 305 5.56 -5.12 -44.22
C ALA A 305 5.81 -6.23 -43.20
N GLN A 306 6.42 -7.35 -43.59
CA GLN A 306 6.72 -8.46 -42.68
C GLN A 306 7.80 -8.10 -41.63
N PHE A 307 8.89 -7.45 -42.03
CA PHE A 307 9.95 -7.05 -41.12
C PHE A 307 9.49 -5.97 -40.12
N SER A 308 8.84 -4.92 -40.62
CA SER A 308 8.30 -3.84 -39.79
C SER A 308 7.15 -4.33 -38.92
N ALA A 309 6.26 -5.20 -39.43
CA ALA A 309 5.20 -5.80 -38.61
C ALA A 309 5.80 -6.66 -37.51
N THR A 310 6.72 -7.60 -37.82
CA THR A 310 7.28 -8.51 -36.81
C THR A 310 8.08 -7.76 -35.74
N LYS A 311 8.94 -6.81 -36.15
CA LYS A 311 9.76 -6.04 -35.19
C LYS A 311 8.94 -5.03 -34.40
N MET A 312 7.96 -4.37 -35.03
CA MET A 312 7.04 -3.47 -34.32
C MET A 312 6.11 -4.25 -33.40
N GLU A 313 5.72 -5.48 -33.75
CA GLU A 313 4.94 -6.38 -32.90
C GLU A 313 5.74 -6.79 -31.67
N GLU A 314 6.99 -7.25 -31.83
CA GLU A 314 7.90 -7.55 -30.72
C GLU A 314 8.09 -6.32 -29.80
N TYR A 315 8.37 -5.16 -30.39
CA TYR A 315 8.51 -3.90 -29.66
C TYR A 315 7.23 -3.51 -28.91
N ASN A 316 6.07 -3.56 -29.57
CA ASN A 316 4.79 -3.22 -28.98
C ASN A 316 4.41 -4.19 -27.86
N LYS A 317 4.73 -5.48 -28.01
CA LYS A 317 4.51 -6.51 -26.98
C LYS A 317 5.32 -6.21 -25.73
N VAL A 318 6.62 -5.91 -25.88
CA VAL A 318 7.49 -5.53 -24.75
C VAL A 318 7.03 -4.23 -24.13
N LYS A 319 6.73 -3.21 -24.94
CA LYS A 319 6.22 -1.91 -24.47
C LYS A 319 4.92 -2.07 -23.67
N LYS A 320 3.97 -2.86 -24.18
CA LYS A 320 2.70 -3.13 -23.50
C LYS A 320 2.93 -3.85 -22.17
N ALA A 321 3.78 -4.90 -22.15
CA ALA A 321 4.12 -5.60 -20.92
C ALA A 321 4.80 -4.69 -19.89
N GLN A 322 5.69 -3.78 -20.32
CA GLN A 322 6.28 -2.79 -19.42
C GLN A 322 5.26 -1.77 -18.90
N GLN A 323 4.31 -1.33 -19.73
CA GLN A 323 3.24 -0.43 -19.31
C GLN A 323 2.32 -1.09 -18.27
N GLU A 324 1.94 -2.35 -18.50
CA GLU A 324 1.13 -3.14 -17.57
C GLU A 324 1.87 -3.36 -16.25
N GLU A 325 3.17 -3.71 -16.30
CA GLU A 325 3.97 -3.89 -15.08
C GLU A 325 4.17 -2.56 -14.32
N ARG A 326 4.37 -1.44 -15.01
CA ARG A 326 4.44 -0.12 -14.37
C ARG A 326 3.11 0.26 -13.72
N LYS A 327 1.99 -0.07 -14.36
CA LYS A 327 0.66 0.13 -13.77
C LYS A 327 0.50 -0.72 -12.50
N ARG A 328 0.94 -1.99 -12.53
CA ARG A 328 0.95 -2.86 -11.35
C ARG A 328 1.82 -2.30 -10.22
N LEU A 329 3.05 -1.88 -10.53
CA LEU A 329 3.96 -1.27 -9.55
C LEU A 329 3.43 0.07 -9.03
N GLY A 330 2.63 0.79 -9.82
CA GLY A 330 1.93 2.00 -9.39
C GLY A 330 0.92 1.76 -8.27
N MET A 331 0.41 0.54 -8.12
CA MET A 331 -0.45 0.15 -6.99
C MET A 331 0.35 -0.19 -5.72
N GLN A 332 1.67 -0.40 -5.84
CA GLN A 332 2.50 -0.68 -4.68
C GLN A 332 2.86 0.61 -3.93
N ALA A 333 2.90 0.55 -2.61
CA ALA A 333 3.38 1.66 -1.80
C ALA A 333 4.88 1.94 -2.02
N ASP A 334 5.27 3.20 -1.89
CA ASP A 334 6.68 3.62 -1.93
C ASP A 334 7.42 3.38 -0.62
N LEU A 335 6.68 3.27 0.48
CA LEU A 335 7.19 2.97 1.81
C LEU A 335 6.67 1.63 2.31
N VAL A 336 7.46 1.00 3.16
CA VAL A 336 7.05 -0.17 3.94
C VAL A 336 7.35 0.05 5.42
N ARG A 337 6.49 -0.52 6.27
CA ARG A 337 6.66 -0.53 7.72
C ARG A 337 6.76 -1.97 8.19
N SER A 338 7.88 -2.29 8.86
CA SER A 338 8.27 -3.66 9.18
C SER A 338 7.97 -4.01 10.63
N PHE A 339 7.36 -5.17 10.87
CA PHE A 339 7.20 -5.71 12.21
C PHE A 339 7.28 -7.25 12.22
N ALA A 340 7.67 -7.80 13.37
CA ALA A 340 7.71 -9.23 13.63
C ALA A 340 6.50 -9.62 14.50
N VAL A 341 5.56 -10.38 13.97
CA VAL A 341 4.36 -10.80 14.69
C VAL A 341 4.47 -12.25 15.17
N GLN A 342 4.11 -12.46 16.44
CA GLN A 342 4.17 -13.76 17.13
C GLN A 342 2.82 -14.47 17.19
N GLY A 343 1.85 -14.00 16.43
CA GLY A 343 0.49 -14.52 16.45
C GLY A 343 -0.32 -14.09 15.24
N PHE A 344 -1.49 -14.69 15.14
CA PHE A 344 -2.54 -14.29 14.20
C PHE A 344 -3.45 -13.25 14.86
N GLY A 345 -4.00 -12.34 14.07
CA GLY A 345 -4.82 -11.25 14.58
C GLY A 345 -4.86 -10.05 13.63
N THR A 346 -5.32 -8.94 14.18
CA THR A 346 -5.41 -7.64 13.50
C THR A 346 -4.36 -6.70 14.08
N TYR A 347 -3.60 -6.08 13.19
CA TYR A 347 -2.48 -5.22 13.53
C TYR A 347 -2.50 -3.94 12.69
N ASN A 348 -2.04 -2.82 13.23
CA ASN A 348 -2.00 -1.54 12.51
C ASN A 348 -0.71 -0.75 12.77
N TRP A 349 -0.45 0.22 11.89
CA TRP A 349 0.58 1.24 12.03
C TRP A 349 -0.08 2.61 12.06
N ASP A 350 -0.26 3.18 13.24
CA ASP A 350 -1.15 4.33 13.42
C ASP A 350 -0.59 5.36 14.43
N ILE A 351 -1.19 6.56 14.45
CA ILE A 351 -0.92 7.62 15.44
C ILE A 351 -2.18 7.90 16.23
N TRP A 352 -2.10 7.87 17.57
CA TRP A 352 -3.19 8.36 18.42
C TRP A 352 -3.18 9.89 18.50
N HIS A 353 -4.27 10.49 18.06
CA HIS A 353 -4.54 11.91 18.17
C HIS A 353 -5.56 12.18 19.27
N ARG A 354 -5.40 13.31 19.96
CA ARG A 354 -6.30 13.76 21.06
C ARG A 354 -6.79 15.21 20.93
N ARG A 355 -6.16 16.03 20.07
CA ARG A 355 -6.32 17.50 20.09
C ARG A 355 -7.14 17.99 18.89
N GLY A 356 -7.54 19.26 18.91
CA GLY A 356 -8.10 19.96 17.74
C GLY A 356 -9.61 19.86 17.52
N ARG A 357 -10.28 18.83 18.04
CA ARG A 357 -11.70 18.60 17.71
C ARG A 357 -12.69 19.47 18.51
N THR A 358 -13.63 20.07 17.81
CA THR A 358 -14.78 20.79 18.36
C THR A 358 -15.84 19.78 18.80
N ARG A 359 -16.14 19.73 20.11
CA ARG A 359 -17.19 18.85 20.65
C ARG A 359 -18.56 19.49 20.63
N CYS A 360 -19.56 18.77 20.12
CA CYS A 360 -20.96 19.16 20.14
C CYS A 360 -21.88 17.94 20.11
N ALA A 361 -23.12 18.11 20.55
CA ALA A 361 -24.17 17.11 20.32
C ALA A 361 -24.65 17.22 18.87
N ALA A 362 -24.45 16.18 18.07
CA ALA A 362 -24.97 16.12 16.70
C ALA A 362 -26.44 15.70 16.70
N LYS A 363 -27.29 16.50 16.06
CA LYS A 363 -28.70 16.18 15.80
C LYS A 363 -28.85 15.86 14.31
N ALA A 364 -28.69 14.57 13.97
CA ALA A 364 -28.86 14.09 12.60
C ALA A 364 -30.33 14.18 12.16
N GLN A 365 -30.58 14.69 10.96
CA GLN A 365 -31.87 14.73 10.30
C GLN A 365 -31.73 14.34 8.83
N PHE A 366 -32.59 13.46 8.34
CA PHE A 366 -32.71 13.07 6.93
C PHE A 366 -34.08 12.45 6.71
N ASP A 367 -34.57 12.42 5.48
CA ASP A 367 -35.97 12.06 5.16
C ASP A 367 -36.35 10.66 5.67
N GLU A 368 -35.43 9.71 5.61
CA GLU A 368 -35.64 8.33 6.05
C GLU A 368 -35.75 8.19 7.58
N LEU A 369 -35.22 9.14 8.39
CA LEU A 369 -35.33 9.06 9.86
C LEU A 369 -36.78 9.08 10.34
N ALA A 370 -37.69 9.71 9.60
CA ALA A 370 -39.11 9.77 9.93
C ALA A 370 -39.81 8.39 9.90
N GLY A 371 -39.22 7.39 9.23
CA GLY A 371 -39.75 6.02 9.14
C GLY A 371 -38.99 4.97 9.96
N VAL A 372 -37.88 5.33 10.62
CA VAL A 372 -36.87 4.38 11.15
C VAL A 372 -37.00 4.12 12.66
N ASP A 373 -38.07 4.58 13.32
CA ASP A 373 -38.24 4.56 14.79
C ASP A 373 -37.97 3.19 15.47
N LYS A 374 -38.17 2.06 14.78
CA LYS A 374 -37.87 0.70 15.30
C LYS A 374 -36.44 0.22 15.05
N ASP A 375 -35.72 0.84 14.12
CA ASP A 375 -34.39 0.44 13.64
C ASP A 375 -33.33 1.54 13.85
N VAL A 376 -33.65 2.63 14.58
CA VAL A 376 -32.69 3.71 14.88
C VAL A 376 -31.40 3.16 15.47
N ASN A 377 -31.50 2.17 16.37
CA ASN A 377 -30.34 1.52 16.99
C ASN A 377 -29.46 0.70 16.03
N LYS A 378 -29.91 0.47 14.78
CA LYS A 378 -29.12 -0.20 13.73
C LYS A 378 -28.34 0.78 12.86
N ILE A 379 -28.55 2.09 13.01
CA ILE A 379 -27.81 3.11 12.27
C ILE A 379 -26.39 3.21 12.84
N SER A 380 -25.39 3.18 11.96
CA SER A 380 -24.01 3.51 12.32
C SER A 380 -23.58 4.79 11.61
N PHE A 381 -23.01 5.72 12.36
CA PHE A 381 -22.48 6.96 11.84
C PHE A 381 -20.97 6.87 11.76
N PHE A 382 -20.37 7.38 10.69
CA PHE A 382 -18.93 7.36 10.46
C PHE A 382 -18.47 8.76 10.06
N LEU A 383 -17.74 9.42 10.96
CA LEU A 383 -17.01 10.63 10.62
C LEU A 383 -15.72 10.20 9.92
N VAL A 384 -15.58 10.54 8.65
CA VAL A 384 -14.34 10.37 7.90
C VAL A 384 -13.62 11.71 7.90
N MET A 385 -12.36 11.67 8.33
CA MET A 385 -11.44 12.80 8.42
C MET A 385 -10.38 12.57 7.33
N GLY A 386 -10.60 13.17 6.15
CA GLY A 386 -9.87 12.87 4.92
C GLY A 386 -8.40 13.25 4.99
N GLY A 387 -8.09 14.43 5.54
CA GLY A 387 -6.72 14.92 5.71
C GLY A 387 -5.96 14.11 6.76
N GLU A 388 -6.58 13.85 7.91
CA GLU A 388 -6.00 13.05 9.00
C GLU A 388 -6.09 11.53 8.75
N ARG A 389 -6.66 11.09 7.61
CA ARG A 389 -6.81 9.66 7.24
C ARG A 389 -7.40 8.81 8.36
N SER A 390 -8.49 9.30 8.96
CA SER A 390 -9.08 8.68 10.15
C SER A 390 -10.59 8.48 10.00
N VAL A 391 -11.10 7.48 10.72
CA VAL A 391 -12.54 7.18 10.78
C VAL A 391 -12.97 7.04 12.23
N VAL A 392 -14.00 7.79 12.61
CA VAL A 392 -14.58 7.75 13.95
C VAL A 392 -16.02 7.30 13.86
N ARG A 393 -16.32 6.18 14.52
CA ARG A 393 -17.66 5.60 14.54
C ARG A 393 -18.48 6.18 15.68
N TYR A 394 -19.73 6.50 15.39
CA TYR A 394 -20.74 6.84 16.37
C TYR A 394 -21.98 5.96 16.20
N SER A 395 -22.71 5.79 17.29
CA SER A 395 -24.07 5.24 17.33
C SER A 395 -25.04 6.39 17.62
N PRO A 396 -26.36 6.22 17.42
CA PRO A 396 -27.34 7.22 17.82
C PRO A 396 -27.16 7.67 19.28
N SER A 397 -26.81 6.74 20.17
CA SER A 397 -26.59 7.02 21.59
C SER A 397 -25.31 7.81 21.89
N THR A 398 -24.31 7.76 21.00
CA THR A 398 -23.01 8.43 21.19
C THR A 398 -22.83 9.69 20.34
N LEU A 399 -23.78 10.04 19.48
CA LEU A 399 -23.78 11.33 18.75
C LEU A 399 -23.85 12.56 19.66
N ASN A 400 -24.29 12.40 20.91
CA ASN A 400 -24.20 13.45 21.93
C ASN A 400 -22.74 13.81 22.32
N LYS A 401 -21.78 12.92 22.03
CA LYS A 401 -20.34 13.09 22.25
C LYS A 401 -19.60 13.43 20.95
N PHE A 402 -20.33 13.70 19.86
CA PHE A 402 -19.75 13.98 18.55
C PHE A 402 -18.70 15.09 18.60
N SER A 403 -17.65 14.91 17.81
CA SER A 403 -16.57 15.87 17.68
C SER A 403 -15.86 15.74 16.35
N PHE A 404 -15.48 16.86 15.75
CA PHE A 404 -14.79 16.95 14.46
C PHE A 404 -13.77 18.09 14.48
N ASP A 405 -12.72 18.01 13.66
CA ASP A 405 -11.78 19.14 13.46
C ASP A 405 -12.27 20.00 12.30
N ALA A 406 -12.62 21.26 12.54
CA ALA A 406 -13.17 22.12 11.50
C ALA A 406 -12.17 22.49 10.37
N ASN A 407 -10.87 22.24 10.57
CA ASN A 407 -9.85 22.48 9.54
C ASN A 407 -9.59 21.25 8.66
N ASP A 408 -10.12 20.09 9.05
CA ASP A 408 -9.98 18.87 8.26
C ASP A 408 -11.08 18.76 7.20
N GLU A 409 -10.83 17.92 6.20
CA GLU A 409 -11.81 17.54 5.19
C GLU A 409 -12.72 16.45 5.75
N ASN A 410 -13.80 16.88 6.43
CA ASN A 410 -14.72 15.98 7.10
C ASN A 410 -15.88 15.60 6.19
N ILE A 411 -16.33 14.35 6.30
CA ILE A 411 -17.68 13.93 5.91
C ILE A 411 -18.28 13.09 7.02
N LEU A 412 -19.61 13.10 7.16
CA LEU A 412 -20.32 12.21 8.07
C LEU A 412 -21.24 11.33 7.26
N LEU A 413 -21.02 10.03 7.34
CA LEU A 413 -21.90 9.03 6.73
C LEU A 413 -22.81 8.46 7.80
N ALA A 414 -24.08 8.27 7.48
CA ALA A 414 -25.02 7.45 8.23
C ALA A 414 -25.35 6.24 7.38
N ILE A 415 -24.92 5.05 7.80
CA ILE A 415 -25.29 3.79 7.15
C ILE A 415 -26.60 3.31 7.77
N LEU A 416 -27.64 3.24 6.93
CA LEU A 416 -29.00 2.84 7.28
C LEU A 416 -29.23 1.35 6.96
N PRO A 417 -30.33 0.75 7.45
CA PRO A 417 -30.76 -0.58 7.01
C PRO A 417 -30.82 -0.71 5.48
N GLU A 418 -30.63 -1.94 5.00
CA GLU A 418 -30.66 -2.30 3.56
C GLU A 418 -29.58 -1.63 2.70
N GLY A 419 -28.53 -1.07 3.30
CA GLY A 419 -27.40 -0.48 2.56
C GLY A 419 -27.65 0.93 2.04
N LYS A 420 -28.73 1.59 2.48
CA LYS A 420 -28.95 3.02 2.20
C LYS A 420 -27.97 3.87 3.00
N VAL A 421 -27.64 5.05 2.47
CA VAL A 421 -26.69 5.98 3.10
C VAL A 421 -27.25 7.39 3.08
N ALA A 422 -27.10 8.11 4.20
CA ALA A 422 -27.23 9.55 4.23
C ALA A 422 -25.86 10.18 4.51
N VAL A 423 -25.62 11.35 3.93
CA VAL A 423 -24.31 12.01 3.88
C VAL A 423 -24.45 13.44 4.35
N PHE A 424 -23.53 13.87 5.21
CA PHE A 424 -23.22 15.28 5.44
C PHE A 424 -21.85 15.55 4.79
N SER A 425 -21.84 16.33 3.72
CA SER A 425 -20.69 16.45 2.81
C SER A 425 -19.59 17.34 3.37
N ALA A 426 -18.45 17.40 2.65
CA ALA A 426 -17.36 18.29 3.02
C ALA A 426 -17.76 19.76 2.88
N LEU A 427 -18.61 20.12 1.91
CA LEU A 427 -19.20 21.45 1.82
C LEU A 427 -20.16 21.75 2.97
N ASP A 428 -20.97 20.77 3.39
CA ASP A 428 -21.88 20.95 4.52
C ASP A 428 -21.12 21.29 5.80
N PHE A 429 -20.00 20.59 6.07
CA PHE A 429 -19.10 20.92 7.17
C PHE A 429 -18.51 22.33 7.06
N LYS A 430 -18.09 22.74 5.85
CA LYS A 430 -17.54 24.10 5.61
C LYS A 430 -18.59 25.20 5.85
N ASN A 431 -19.87 24.88 5.66
CA ASN A 431 -20.98 25.82 5.85
C ASN A 431 -21.50 25.89 7.31
N LEU A 432 -20.95 25.10 8.24
CA LEU A 432 -21.35 25.14 9.64
C LEU A 432 -21.00 26.48 10.30
N ASP A 433 -21.95 27.05 11.04
CA ASP A 433 -21.71 28.19 11.93
C ASP A 433 -21.01 27.70 13.22
N LEU A 434 -19.68 27.71 13.19
CA LEU A 434 -18.83 27.28 14.30
C LEU A 434 -19.08 28.08 15.58
N ASP A 435 -19.31 29.39 15.48
CA ASP A 435 -19.59 30.25 16.64
C ASP A 435 -20.91 29.87 17.31
N LYS A 436 -21.94 29.52 16.54
CA LYS A 436 -23.20 28.99 17.06
C LYS A 436 -23.01 27.61 17.69
N ILE A 437 -22.20 26.72 17.11
CA ILE A 437 -21.92 25.40 17.69
C ILE A 437 -21.17 25.54 19.02
N VAL A 438 -20.15 26.41 19.09
CA VAL A 438 -19.38 26.64 20.31
C VAL A 438 -20.26 27.17 21.45
N ARG A 439 -21.22 28.07 21.13
CA ARG A 439 -22.17 28.65 22.09
C ARG A 439 -23.26 27.67 22.53
N SER A 440 -23.90 26.98 21.57
CA SER A 440 -25.05 26.10 21.83
C SER A 440 -24.68 24.67 22.21
N LYS A 441 -23.41 24.29 22.02
CA LYS A 441 -22.89 22.91 22.18
C LYS A 441 -23.64 21.86 21.36
N THR A 442 -24.34 22.29 20.31
CA THR A 442 -25.17 21.43 19.45
C THR A 442 -24.89 21.77 18.00
N ALA A 443 -24.80 20.77 17.14
CA ALA A 443 -24.78 20.92 15.69
C ALA A 443 -26.02 20.25 15.10
N LEU A 444 -26.76 20.98 14.26
CA LEU A 444 -27.81 20.40 13.42
C LEU A 444 -27.11 19.82 12.19
N ILE A 445 -27.31 18.53 11.94
CA ILE A 445 -26.65 17.80 10.86
C ILE A 445 -27.75 17.32 9.91
N GLU A 446 -28.11 18.18 8.96
CA GLU A 446 -29.09 17.87 7.91
C GLU A 446 -28.38 17.07 6.81
N MET A 447 -28.58 15.76 6.79
CA MET A 447 -27.89 14.84 5.89
C MET A 447 -28.73 14.61 4.64
N ALA A 448 -28.08 14.64 3.47
CA ALA A 448 -28.72 14.30 2.21
C ALA A 448 -28.64 12.78 1.96
N THR A 449 -29.73 12.17 1.54
CA THR A 449 -29.75 10.75 1.20
C THR A 449 -29.04 10.52 -0.13
N SER A 450 -28.08 9.60 -0.12
CA SER A 450 -27.37 9.18 -1.32
C SER A 450 -28.31 8.42 -2.25
N THR A 451 -28.16 8.66 -3.55
CA THR A 451 -28.83 7.86 -4.59
C THR A 451 -28.17 6.50 -4.79
N ILE A 452 -26.94 6.33 -4.29
CA ILE A 452 -26.19 5.09 -4.32
C ILE A 452 -26.59 4.23 -3.12
N GLN A 453 -26.99 3.00 -3.40
CA GLN A 453 -27.19 1.96 -2.39
C GLN A 453 -25.91 1.13 -2.31
N ILE A 454 -25.34 0.98 -1.11
CA ILE A 454 -24.09 0.23 -0.94
C ILE A 454 -24.38 -1.27 -1.05
N SER A 455 -23.85 -1.88 -2.10
CA SER A 455 -23.87 -3.34 -2.33
C SER A 455 -22.47 -3.94 -2.46
N SER A 456 -21.45 -3.09 -2.58
CA SER A 456 -20.04 -3.45 -2.72
C SER A 456 -19.12 -2.43 -2.03
N LEU A 457 -17.83 -2.74 -1.92
CA LEU A 457 -16.82 -1.77 -1.46
C LEU A 457 -16.67 -0.60 -2.42
N ASP A 458 -16.81 -0.83 -3.73
CA ASP A 458 -16.71 0.21 -4.75
C ASP A 458 -17.86 1.23 -4.62
N ASP A 459 -19.07 0.77 -4.27
CA ASP A 459 -20.20 1.66 -4.00
C ASP A 459 -19.93 2.55 -2.77
N LEU A 460 -19.34 1.98 -1.71
CA LEU A 460 -18.97 2.74 -0.51
C LEU A 460 -17.87 3.77 -0.82
N ASP A 461 -16.86 3.39 -1.61
CA ASP A 461 -15.81 4.30 -2.10
C ASP A 461 -16.43 5.47 -2.86
N GLN A 462 -17.33 5.16 -3.79
CA GLN A 462 -17.98 6.16 -4.63
C GLN A 462 -18.80 7.15 -3.80
N VAL A 463 -19.49 6.68 -2.75
CA VAL A 463 -20.23 7.56 -1.82
C VAL A 463 -19.27 8.46 -1.05
N ILE A 464 -18.15 7.93 -0.54
CA ILE A 464 -17.12 8.70 0.17
C ILE A 464 -16.53 9.78 -0.76
N ASP A 465 -16.12 9.40 -1.97
CA ASP A 465 -15.53 10.30 -2.95
C ASP A 465 -16.49 11.42 -3.37
N GLN A 466 -17.76 11.09 -3.62
CA GLN A 466 -18.78 12.09 -3.91
C GLN A 466 -19.00 13.06 -2.74
N ALA A 467 -19.03 12.54 -1.51
CA ALA A 467 -19.19 13.34 -0.30
C ALA A 467 -18.01 14.29 -0.03
N LEU A 468 -16.79 13.90 -0.41
CA LEU A 468 -15.59 14.73 -0.27
C LEU A 468 -15.54 15.85 -1.35
N LEU A 469 -16.07 15.58 -2.55
CA LEU A 469 -16.11 16.54 -3.66
C LEU A 469 -17.26 17.55 -3.58
N THR A 470 -18.31 17.21 -2.82
CA THR A 470 -19.53 18.01 -2.65
C THR A 470 -19.66 18.55 -1.25
#